data_AF-A0A170Z8H4-F1
#
_entry.id   AF-A0A170Z8H4-F1
#
_cell.length_a   1.000
_cell.length_b   1.000
_cell.length_c   1.000
_cell.angle_alpha   90.00
_cell.angle_beta   90.00
_cell.angle_gamma   90.00
#
_symmetry.space_group_name_H-M   'P 1'
#
loop_
_entity.id
_entity.type
_entity.pdbx_description
1 polymer ?
#
loop_
_entity_poly.entity_id
_entity_poly.type
_entity_poly.pdbx_seq_one_letter_code
_entity_poly.pdbx_strand_id
1 'polypeptide(L)'
;GILAALAFLISGFLELQIGKDKAIVPDAGEAQLRLYNTFNCPIHLELPDAQINHTLSAFETIEFLHLPVTDKKMLNIDAFLDKSCGNSSTFKGILEIRNHQISSYMFTSPLSLQTLNVTGSAEVQKSSQGFPKLKILYSLKESLEVQLKGPTNPTIQVNNHQSLVTEIKE
;
A
#
# COMPACT_ATOMS: atom_id res chain seq x y z
N GLY A 1 11.11 -6.70 -44.44
CA GLY A 1 9.85 -5.98 -44.21
C GLY A 1 8.91 -6.69 -43.24
N ILE A 2 8.64 -7.99 -43.41
CA ILE A 2 7.62 -8.72 -42.62
C ILE A 2 8.08 -9.05 -41.20
N LEU A 3 9.33 -9.48 -41.01
CA LEU A 3 9.90 -9.78 -39.69
C LEU A 3 9.96 -8.55 -38.77
N ALA A 4 10.26 -7.38 -39.33
CA ALA A 4 10.27 -6.13 -38.57
C ALA A 4 8.86 -5.71 -38.12
N ALA A 5 7.85 -5.90 -38.99
CA ALA A 5 6.46 -5.64 -38.65
C ALA A 5 5.96 -6.59 -37.54
N LEU A 6 6.31 -7.88 -37.62
CA LEU A 6 6.02 -8.86 -36.57
C LEU A 6 6.70 -8.52 -35.24
N ALA A 7 7.98 -8.12 -35.27
CA ALA A 7 8.69 -7.69 -34.07
C ALA A 7 8.00 -6.49 -33.40
N PHE A 8 7.57 -5.48 -34.17
CA PHE A 8 6.83 -4.33 -33.65
C PHE A 8 5.49 -4.73 -33.02
N LEU A 9 4.74 -5.64 -33.63
CA LEU A 9 3.46 -6.12 -33.08
C LEU A 9 3.67 -6.86 -31.76
N ILE A 10 4.69 -7.72 -31.68
CA ILE A 10 5.02 -8.46 -30.46
C ILE A 10 5.49 -7.50 -29.35
N SER A 11 6.35 -6.53 -29.68
CA SER A 11 6.79 -5.50 -28.73
C SER A 11 5.62 -4.64 -28.23
N GLY A 12 4.68 -4.27 -29.12
CA GLY A 12 3.48 -3.52 -28.73
C GLY A 12 2.55 -4.32 -27.81
N PHE A 13 2.34 -5.61 -28.11
CA PHE A 13 1.56 -6.49 -27.24
C PHE A 13 2.22 -6.68 -25.86
N LEU A 14 3.54 -6.80 -25.83
CA LEU A 14 4.32 -6.90 -24.60
C LEU A 14 4.22 -5.62 -23.76
N GLU A 15 4.35 -4.44 -24.37
CA GLU A 15 4.19 -3.15 -23.69
C GLU A 15 2.78 -2.99 -23.11
N LEU A 16 1.74 -3.48 -23.79
CA LEU A 16 0.37 -3.47 -23.27
C LEU A 16 0.20 -4.39 -22.05
N GLN A 17 0.89 -5.53 -22.02
CA GLN A 17 0.89 -6.41 -20.84
C GLN A 17 1.65 -5.79 -19.68
N ILE A 18 2.86 -5.27 -19.92
CA ILE A 18 3.67 -4.58 -18.90
C ILE A 18 2.97 -3.30 -18.39
N GLY A 19 2.20 -2.64 -19.25
CA GLY A 19 1.43 -1.45 -18.95
C GLY A 19 0.36 -1.66 -17.87
N LYS A 20 -0.24 -2.85 -17.80
CA LYS A 20 -1.28 -3.18 -16.80
C LYS A 20 -0.73 -3.26 -15.38
N ASP A 21 0.55 -3.60 -15.24
CA ASP A 21 1.25 -3.68 -13.96
C ASP A 21 2.02 -2.38 -13.64
N LYS A 22 1.73 -1.28 -14.34
CA LYS A 22 2.34 0.02 -14.01
C LYS A 22 1.75 0.53 -12.71
N ALA A 23 2.66 0.78 -11.76
CA ALA A 23 2.35 1.40 -10.49
C ALA A 23 1.67 2.76 -10.73
N ILE A 24 0.43 2.90 -10.27
CA ILE A 24 -0.39 4.10 -10.49
C ILE A 24 0.03 5.16 -9.48
N VAL A 25 0.48 6.30 -9.99
CA VAL A 25 0.79 7.48 -9.18
C VAL A 25 -0.45 8.38 -9.20
N PRO A 26 -0.91 8.91 -8.05
CA PRO A 26 -2.10 9.75 -8.01
C PRO A 26 -1.93 11.01 -8.87
N ASP A 27 -2.91 11.32 -9.71
CA ASP A 27 -2.90 12.54 -10.52
C ASP A 27 -3.30 13.78 -9.69
N ALA A 28 -3.17 14.97 -10.27
CA ALA A 28 -3.62 16.20 -9.63
C ALA A 28 -5.15 16.20 -9.48
N GLY A 29 -5.63 16.45 -8.27
CA GLY A 29 -7.06 16.35 -7.90
C GLY A 29 -7.43 14.99 -7.31
N GLU A 30 -6.48 14.07 -7.18
CA GLU A 30 -6.69 12.72 -6.68
C GLU A 30 -5.70 12.36 -5.56
N ALA A 31 -6.09 11.38 -4.75
CA ALA A 31 -5.27 10.73 -3.75
C ALA A 31 -5.44 9.22 -3.83
N GLN A 32 -4.41 8.52 -3.37
CA GLN A 32 -4.48 7.08 -3.15
C GLN A 32 -4.51 6.77 -1.66
N LEU A 33 -5.35 5.83 -1.26
CA LEU A 33 -5.43 5.31 0.10
C LEU A 33 -5.08 3.83 0.10
N ARG A 34 -4.20 3.42 1.02
CA ARG A 34 -3.83 2.01 1.24
C ARG A 34 -4.15 1.62 2.67
N LEU A 35 -4.85 0.50 2.84
CA LEU A 35 -5.16 -0.06 4.15
C LEU A 35 -4.59 -1.47 4.24
N TYR A 36 -3.84 -1.73 5.31
CA TYR A 36 -3.21 -3.02 5.59
C TYR A 36 -3.89 -3.68 6.79
N ASN A 37 -4.35 -4.92 6.63
CA ASN A 37 -4.81 -5.74 7.73
C ASN A 37 -3.65 -6.57 8.30
N THR A 38 -3.24 -6.36 9.56
CA THR A 38 -2.24 -7.24 10.21
C THR A 38 -2.85 -8.39 10.99
N PHE A 39 -4.17 -8.50 11.02
CA PHE A 39 -4.86 -9.57 11.72
C PHE A 39 -4.94 -10.81 10.83
N ASN A 40 -4.94 -11.97 11.48
CA ASN A 40 -5.15 -13.27 10.84
C ASN A 40 -6.63 -13.58 10.58
N CYS A 41 -7.48 -12.55 10.52
CA CYS A 41 -8.93 -12.63 10.38
C CYS A 41 -9.42 -11.43 9.55
N PRO A 42 -10.66 -11.47 9.03
CA PRO A 42 -11.21 -10.35 8.26
C PRO A 42 -11.59 -9.15 9.12
N ILE A 43 -11.39 -7.94 8.59
CA ILE A 43 -11.90 -6.67 9.13
C ILE A 43 -12.96 -6.12 8.17
N HIS A 44 -14.14 -5.79 8.69
CA HIS A 44 -15.15 -5.05 7.95
C HIS A 44 -14.88 -3.55 8.05
N LEU A 45 -14.88 -2.87 6.91
CA LEU A 45 -14.52 -1.46 6.77
C LEU A 45 -15.64 -0.70 6.09
N GLU A 46 -15.98 0.46 6.65
CA GLU A 46 -16.91 1.42 6.08
C GLU A 46 -16.26 2.80 6.04
N LEU A 47 -16.21 3.41 4.86
CA LEU A 47 -15.80 4.79 4.64
C LEU A 47 -17.02 5.57 4.13
N PRO A 48 -17.88 6.08 5.02
CA PRO A 48 -19.16 6.68 4.64
C PRO A 48 -19.00 7.88 3.71
N ASP A 49 -17.96 8.70 3.91
CA ASP A 49 -17.67 9.89 3.08
C ASP A 49 -17.27 9.55 1.63
N ALA A 50 -16.90 8.30 1.38
CA ALA A 50 -16.57 7.77 0.05
C ALA A 50 -17.59 6.73 -0.45
N GLN A 51 -18.61 6.39 0.36
CA GLN A 51 -19.59 5.33 0.08
C GLN A 51 -18.94 3.97 -0.21
N ILE A 52 -17.85 3.66 0.50
CA ILE A 52 -17.11 2.42 0.32
C ILE A 52 -17.39 1.50 1.52
N ASN A 53 -17.93 0.32 1.23
CA ASN A 53 -18.04 -0.77 2.18
C ASN A 53 -17.24 -1.96 1.67
N HIS A 54 -16.29 -2.44 2.47
CA HIS A 54 -15.38 -3.51 2.06
C HIS A 54 -15.02 -4.43 3.22
N THR A 55 -14.65 -5.67 2.92
CA THR A 55 -14.15 -6.62 3.92
C THR A 55 -12.72 -6.98 3.57
N LEU A 56 -11.79 -6.59 4.44
CA LEU A 56 -10.36 -6.82 4.25
C LEU A 56 -10.01 -8.17 4.89
N SER A 57 -9.67 -9.16 4.08
CA SER A 57 -9.35 -10.52 4.53
C SER A 57 -8.09 -10.55 5.40
N ALA A 58 -7.85 -11.69 6.05
CA ALA A 58 -6.66 -11.91 6.86
C ALA A 58 -5.38 -11.58 6.08
N PHE A 59 -4.53 -10.72 6.65
CA PHE A 59 -3.27 -10.24 6.04
C PHE A 59 -3.41 -9.56 4.66
N GLU A 60 -4.62 -9.17 4.27
CA GLU A 60 -4.89 -8.53 2.99
C GLU A 60 -4.53 -7.04 3.01
N THR A 61 -4.26 -6.51 1.82
CA THR A 61 -4.11 -5.09 1.55
C THR A 61 -5.14 -4.65 0.52
N ILE A 62 -5.77 -3.50 0.75
CA ILE A 62 -6.64 -2.85 -0.23
C ILE A 62 -6.09 -1.48 -0.61
N GLU A 63 -6.25 -1.14 -1.88
CA GLU A 63 -5.88 0.15 -2.44
C GLU A 63 -7.09 0.83 -3.08
N PHE A 64 -7.29 2.09 -2.75
CA PHE A 64 -8.25 2.97 -3.42
C PHE A 64 -7.45 3.99 -4.22
N LEU A 65 -7.46 3.86 -5.54
CA LEU A 65 -6.51 4.53 -6.43
C LEU A 65 -6.90 5.97 -6.79
N HIS A 66 -8.20 6.24 -6.92
CA HIS A 66 -8.74 7.49 -7.46
C HIS A 66 -9.73 8.13 -6.48
N LEU A 67 -9.24 8.64 -5.34
CA LEU A 67 -10.07 9.37 -4.38
C LEU A 67 -10.00 10.88 -4.68
N PRO A 68 -11.13 11.55 -4.97
CA PRO A 68 -11.11 12.96 -5.33
C PRO A 68 -10.76 13.85 -4.11
N VAL A 69 -9.77 14.73 -4.27
CA VAL A 69 -9.31 15.68 -3.24
C VAL A 69 -8.70 16.94 -3.87
N THR A 70 -9.04 18.12 -3.34
CA THR A 70 -8.47 19.39 -3.81
C THR A 70 -7.08 19.66 -3.24
N ASP A 71 -6.92 19.52 -1.93
CA ASP A 71 -5.66 19.73 -1.20
C ASP A 71 -5.52 18.66 -0.12
N LYS A 72 -6.39 18.72 0.88
CA LYS A 72 -6.49 17.73 1.96
C LYS A 72 -7.96 17.40 2.23
N LYS A 73 -8.25 16.12 2.47
CA LYS A 73 -9.59 15.64 2.84
C LYS A 73 -9.47 14.68 4.01
N MET A 74 -10.33 14.88 5.00
CA MET A 74 -10.48 13.97 6.13
C MET A 74 -11.63 13.01 5.80
N LEU A 75 -11.39 11.70 5.91
CA LEU A 75 -12.39 10.66 5.68
C LEU A 75 -12.64 9.91 6.98
N ASN A 76 -13.90 9.80 7.39
CA ASN A 76 -14.27 8.94 8.49
C ASN A 76 -14.09 7.48 8.09
N ILE A 77 -13.62 6.67 9.02
CA ILE A 77 -13.49 5.22 8.87
C ILE A 77 -14.07 4.53 10.08
N ASP A 78 -14.98 3.59 9.82
CA ASP A 78 -15.50 2.65 10.79
C ASP A 78 -14.94 1.27 10.46
N ALA A 79 -14.31 0.61 11.44
CA ALA A 79 -13.74 -0.71 11.30
C ALA A 79 -14.29 -1.65 12.36
N PHE A 80 -14.65 -2.88 11.95
CA PHE A 80 -15.22 -3.89 12.83
C PHE A 80 -14.50 -5.22 12.66
N LEU A 81 -14.03 -5.76 13.79
CA LEU A 81 -13.55 -7.13 13.90
C LEU A 81 -14.66 -8.02 14.42
N ASP A 82 -14.92 -9.11 13.71
CA ASP A 82 -15.86 -10.13 14.14
C ASP A 82 -15.23 -11.07 15.19
N LYS A 83 -16.07 -11.85 15.88
CA LYS A 83 -15.69 -12.86 16.88
C LYS A 83 -14.74 -13.92 16.33
N SER A 84 -14.63 -14.07 15.01
CA SER A 84 -13.63 -14.91 14.36
C SER A 84 -12.19 -14.55 14.76
N CYS A 85 -11.96 -13.31 15.21
CA CYS A 85 -10.69 -12.82 15.73
C CYS A 85 -10.51 -12.97 17.25
N GLY A 86 -11.34 -13.79 17.89
CA GLY A 86 -11.34 -14.02 19.34
C GLY A 86 -12.24 -13.06 20.11
N ASN A 87 -12.16 -11.75 19.84
CA ASN A 87 -13.01 -10.72 20.45
C ASN A 87 -13.60 -9.80 19.38
N SER A 88 -14.87 -9.45 19.54
CA SER A 88 -15.49 -8.39 18.72
C SER A 88 -14.99 -7.03 19.19
N SER A 89 -14.46 -6.23 18.27
CA SER A 89 -14.05 -4.86 18.56
C SER A 89 -14.42 -3.93 17.42
N THR A 90 -14.80 -2.71 17.77
CA THR A 90 -15.06 -1.63 16.81
C THR A 90 -14.02 -0.54 16.98
N PHE A 91 -13.64 0.07 15.87
CA PHE A 91 -12.80 1.25 15.82
C PHE A 91 -13.49 2.30 14.96
N LYS A 92 -13.45 3.55 15.41
CA LYS A 92 -13.87 4.72 14.65
C LYS A 92 -12.73 5.70 14.62
N GLY A 93 -12.40 6.17 13.43
CA GLY A 93 -11.25 7.06 13.24
C GLY A 93 -11.42 7.96 12.04
N ILE A 94 -10.37 8.73 11.78
CA ILE A 94 -10.31 9.65 10.66
C ILE A 94 -9.01 9.41 9.90
N LEU A 95 -9.13 9.24 8.60
CA LEU A 95 -8.03 9.17 7.64
C LEU A 95 -7.79 10.54 7.05
N GLU A 96 -6.53 10.87 6.81
CA GLU A 96 -6.12 12.06 6.10
C GLU A 96 -5.57 11.67 4.73
N ILE A 97 -6.26 12.07 3.68
CA ILE A 97 -5.78 11.94 2.30
C ILE A 97 -5.39 13.31 1.76
N ARG A 98 -4.34 13.34 0.94
CA ARG A 98 -3.78 14.57 0.37
C ARG A 98 -3.63 14.42 -1.14
N ASN A 99 -3.88 15.52 -1.83
CA ASN A 99 -3.75 15.59 -3.28
C ASN A 99 -2.33 15.19 -3.72
N HIS A 100 -2.26 14.35 -4.76
CA HIS A 100 -1.02 13.86 -5.34
C HIS A 100 -0.16 13.01 -4.36
N GLN A 101 -0.78 12.41 -3.34
CA GLN A 101 -0.10 11.63 -2.31
C GLN A 101 -0.78 10.28 -2.06
N ILE A 102 0.01 9.38 -1.48
CA ILE A 102 -0.40 8.04 -1.09
C ILE A 102 -0.44 7.99 0.42
N SER A 103 -1.64 7.93 0.99
CA SER A 103 -1.83 7.77 2.43
C SER A 103 -1.93 6.28 2.74
N SER A 104 -1.02 5.78 3.57
CA SER A 104 -0.97 4.38 3.97
C SER A 104 -1.29 4.23 5.45
N TYR A 105 -2.18 3.30 5.79
CA TYR A 105 -2.56 3.01 7.17
C TYR A 105 -2.61 1.51 7.43
N MET A 106 -2.30 1.12 8.66
CA MET A 106 -2.24 -0.26 9.08
C MET A 106 -3.07 -0.47 10.33
N PHE A 107 -3.91 -1.50 10.33
CA PHE A 107 -4.62 -1.93 11.52
C PHE A 107 -3.68 -2.72 12.42
N THR A 108 -3.62 -2.41 13.71
CA THR A 108 -2.80 -3.11 14.71
C THR A 108 -3.64 -3.62 15.87
N SER A 109 -3.07 -4.52 16.69
CA SER A 109 -3.69 -4.99 17.93
C SER A 109 -3.21 -4.17 19.14
N PRO A 110 -4.10 -3.72 20.03
CA PRO A 110 -5.57 -3.80 19.97
C PRO A 110 -6.13 -2.95 18.83
N LEU A 111 -7.32 -3.29 18.29
CA LEU A 111 -7.88 -2.71 17.06
C LEU A 111 -7.77 -1.19 17.04
N SER A 112 -6.75 -0.73 16.34
CA SER A 112 -6.40 0.67 16.21
C SER A 112 -5.73 0.88 14.88
N LEU A 113 -5.86 2.09 14.36
CA LEU A 113 -5.31 2.45 13.07
C LEU A 113 -4.01 3.23 13.26
N GLN A 114 -2.93 2.68 12.75
CA GLN A 114 -1.63 3.33 12.73
C GLN A 114 -1.40 3.98 11.37
N THR A 115 -1.08 5.27 11.39
CA THR A 115 -0.57 5.97 10.21
C THR A 115 0.81 5.44 9.89
N LEU A 116 0.96 4.81 8.72
CA LEU A 116 2.26 4.58 8.11
C LEU A 116 2.71 5.90 7.48
N ASN A 117 4.00 6.06 7.23
CA ASN A 117 4.50 7.34 6.71
C ASN A 117 3.73 7.68 5.44
N VAL A 118 3.11 8.86 5.43
CA VAL A 118 2.46 9.43 4.24
C VAL A 118 3.58 9.79 3.29
N THR A 119 3.97 8.81 2.49
CA THR A 119 5.00 8.95 1.49
C THR A 119 4.36 9.61 0.28
N GLY A 120 4.99 10.65 -0.23
CA GLY A 120 4.68 11.14 -1.56
C GLY A 120 4.85 10.01 -2.60
N SER A 121 4.69 10.34 -3.87
CA SER A 121 4.75 9.39 -4.99
C SER A 121 6.03 8.53 -5.10
N ALA A 122 7.11 8.87 -4.38
CA ALA A 122 8.40 8.17 -4.41
C ALA A 122 8.34 6.67 -4.03
N GLU A 123 7.37 6.25 -3.20
CA GLU A 123 7.20 4.84 -2.82
C GLU A 123 6.73 3.97 -3.99
N VAL A 124 5.98 4.55 -4.93
CA VAL A 124 5.34 3.84 -6.05
C VAL A 124 6.04 4.15 -7.37
N GLN A 125 6.86 5.20 -7.42
CA GLN A 125 7.75 5.45 -8.54
C GLN A 125 8.72 4.28 -8.74
N LYS A 126 8.89 3.87 -9.99
CA LYS A 126 9.84 2.84 -10.38
C LYS A 126 11.28 3.27 -10.06
N SER A 127 12.15 2.32 -9.73
CA SER A 127 13.60 2.60 -9.67
C SER A 127 14.07 3.01 -11.06
N SER A 128 14.90 4.05 -11.13
CA SER A 128 15.55 4.49 -12.39
C SER A 128 16.52 3.45 -12.95
N GLN A 129 17.01 2.55 -12.07
CA GLN A 129 17.97 1.50 -12.41
C GLN A 129 17.29 0.13 -12.60
N GLY A 130 15.96 0.05 -12.45
CA GLY A 130 15.21 -1.20 -12.56
C GLY A 130 15.34 -2.11 -11.34
N PHE A 131 15.96 -1.65 -10.25
CA PHE A 131 16.10 -2.44 -9.04
C PHE A 131 14.76 -2.61 -8.31
N PRO A 132 14.48 -3.81 -7.75
CA PRO A 132 13.29 -4.02 -6.94
C PRO A 132 13.36 -3.17 -5.66
N LYS A 133 12.23 -2.55 -5.32
CA LYS A 133 12.05 -1.80 -4.08
C LYS A 133 11.38 -2.69 -3.06
N LEU A 134 11.93 -2.71 -1.84
CA LEU A 134 11.37 -3.42 -0.71
C LEU A 134 10.97 -2.44 0.40
N LYS A 135 9.77 -2.64 0.95
CA LYS A 135 9.30 -2.01 2.18
C LYS A 135 8.73 -3.10 3.08
N ILE A 136 9.14 -3.11 4.34
CA ILE A 136 8.71 -4.09 5.33
C ILE A 136 7.75 -3.40 6.29
N LEU A 137 6.61 -4.03 6.55
CA LEU A 137 5.64 -3.62 7.57
C LEU A 137 5.65 -4.63 8.71
N TYR A 138 5.58 -4.13 9.94
CA TYR A 138 5.64 -4.97 11.13
C TYR A 138 4.65 -4.50 12.19
N SER A 139 3.83 -5.41 12.73
CA SER A 139 2.73 -5.04 13.62
C SER A 139 3.16 -4.74 15.06
N LEU A 140 4.37 -5.14 15.48
CA LEU A 140 4.85 -4.83 16.83
C LEU A 140 5.52 -3.46 16.89
N LYS A 141 5.48 -2.84 18.06
CA LYS A 141 6.09 -1.52 18.32
C LYS A 141 7.62 -1.58 18.45
N GLU A 142 8.17 -2.77 18.63
CA GLU A 142 9.61 -2.97 18.80
C GLU A 142 10.35 -2.82 17.46
N SER A 143 11.58 -2.35 17.54
CA SER A 143 12.49 -2.30 16.40
C SER A 143 12.84 -3.71 15.95
N LEU A 144 12.70 -3.99 14.65
CA LEU A 144 13.08 -5.26 14.05
C LEU A 144 14.21 -5.03 13.05
N GLU A 145 15.29 -5.81 13.19
CA GLU A 145 16.35 -5.89 12.19
C GLU A 145 16.06 -7.08 11.26
N VAL A 146 15.98 -6.80 9.96
CA VAL A 146 15.79 -7.82 8.93
C VAL A 146 17.05 -7.89 8.07
N GLN A 147 17.70 -9.05 8.07
CA GLN A 147 18.82 -9.34 7.18
C GLN A 147 18.32 -10.12 5.98
N LEU A 148 18.48 -9.54 4.79
CA LEU A 148 18.13 -10.21 3.55
C LEU A 148 19.30 -11.09 3.11
N LYS A 149 18.99 -12.33 2.75
CA LYS A 149 19.98 -13.24 2.18
C LYS A 149 20.16 -12.92 0.69
N GLY A 150 21.33 -12.46 0.32
CA GLY A 150 21.65 -12.10 -1.07
C GLY A 150 23.12 -11.82 -1.29
N PRO A 151 23.53 -11.36 -2.49
CA PRO A 151 24.93 -11.07 -2.80
C PRO A 151 25.55 -10.03 -1.87
N THR A 152 24.76 -9.02 -1.50
CA THR A 152 25.18 -7.88 -0.67
C THR A 152 24.74 -7.99 0.80
N ASN A 153 23.97 -9.02 1.16
CA ASN A 153 23.34 -9.24 2.47
C ASN A 153 22.88 -7.94 3.18
N PRO A 154 21.98 -7.15 2.57
CA PRO A 154 21.59 -5.86 3.11
C PRO A 154 20.76 -6.05 4.39
N THR A 155 21.03 -5.17 5.36
CA THR A 155 20.28 -5.08 6.62
C THR A 155 19.27 -3.95 6.55
N ILE A 156 18.01 -4.24 6.87
CA ILE A 156 16.91 -3.28 6.89
C ILE A 156 16.40 -3.14 8.32
N GLN A 157 16.37 -1.90 8.80
CA GLN A 157 15.81 -1.57 10.10
C GLN A 157 14.33 -1.19 9.94
N VAL A 158 13.48 -1.83 10.73
CA VAL A 158 12.04 -1.56 10.80
C VAL A 158 11.77 -0.87 12.13
N ASN A 159 11.31 0.38 12.06
CA ASN A 159 11.00 1.19 13.25
C ASN A 159 9.58 1.73 13.14
N ASN A 160 8.84 1.75 14.25
CA ASN A 160 7.45 2.25 14.28
C ASN A 160 6.60 1.65 13.15
N HIS A 161 6.60 0.31 13.08
CA HIS A 161 5.80 -0.49 12.16
C HIS A 161 6.20 -0.51 10.68
N GLN A 162 7.25 0.20 10.25
CA GLN A 162 7.67 0.20 8.85
C GLN A 162 9.17 0.39 8.67
N SER A 163 9.69 -0.10 7.56
CA SER A 163 11.02 0.27 7.07
C SER A 163 10.96 1.47 6.12
N LEU A 164 12.12 2.06 5.85
CA LEU A 164 12.31 2.86 4.65
C LEU A 164 12.20 1.97 3.40
N VAL A 165 11.73 2.54 2.30
CA VAL A 165 11.77 1.89 0.99
C VAL A 165 13.23 1.76 0.57
N THR A 166 13.69 0.54 0.36
CA THR A 166 15.08 0.22 0.04
C THR A 166 15.16 -0.42 -1.34
N GLU A 167 16.03 0.08 -2.21
CA GLU A 167 16.33 -0.56 -3.49
C GLU A 167 17.32 -1.70 -3.27
N ILE A 168 16.94 -2.92 -3.66
CA ILE A 168 17.79 -4.11 -3.52
C ILE A 168 18.64 -4.24 -4.77
N LYS A 169 19.94 -4.06 -4.60
CA LYS A 169 20.93 -4.27 -5.65
C LYS A 169 21.27 -5.75 -5.71
N GLU A 170 21.13 -6.35 -6.89
CA GLU A 170 21.69 -7.66 -7.21
C GLU A 170 23.22 -7.61 -7.33
#